data_AF-A0A2D9RPV1-F1
#
_entry.id   AF-A0A2D9RPV1-F1
#
_cell.length_a   1.000
_cell.length_b   1.000
_cell.length_c   1.000
_cell.angle_alpha   90.00
_cell.angle_beta   90.00
_cell.angle_gamma   90.00
#
_symmetry.space_group_name_H-M   'P 1'
#
loop_
_entity.id
_entity.type
_entity.pdbx_description
1 polymer ?
#
loop_
_entity_poly.entity_id
_entity_poly.type
_entity_poly.pdbx_seq_one_letter_code
_entity_poly.pdbx_strand_id
1 'polypeptide(L)'
;MKVVLRSNVDGVGKTGDVVEVANGFAQNFLMPQGLAIRATAGTARQAEAMKRTRLLQDVKEREGAEEVSRRLSDQVISVQARVGQDDQLYGSVTTSEIAEAVLAQTGIELDRRDMSLEEPIRRVGTHQLEMRLHPEVRVELTVEVTPLD
;
A
#
# COMPACT_ATOMS: atom_id res chain seq x y z
N MET A 1 0.29 -10.18 34.74
CA MET A 1 -0.55 -8.96 34.70
C MET A 1 -0.87 -8.62 33.26
N LYS A 2 -2.15 -8.34 32.97
CA LYS A 2 -2.56 -7.88 31.64
C LYS A 2 -2.36 -6.39 31.48
N VAL A 3 -1.80 -5.99 30.35
CA VAL A 3 -1.57 -4.59 29.98
C VAL A 3 -1.98 -4.36 28.53
N VAL A 4 -2.37 -3.13 28.21
CA VAL A 4 -2.59 -2.68 26.83
C VAL A 4 -1.38 -1.85 26.43
N LEU A 5 -0.69 -2.27 25.36
CA LEU A 5 0.48 -1.55 24.85
C LEU A 5 0.05 -0.23 24.19
N ARG A 6 0.77 0.85 24.50
CA ARG A 6 0.62 2.18 23.87
C ARG A 6 1.66 2.45 22.79
N SER A 7 2.73 1.66 22.78
CA SER A 7 3.81 1.71 21.79
C SER A 7 4.17 0.29 21.34
N ASN A 8 4.81 0.16 20.19
CA ASN A 8 5.41 -1.09 19.78
C ASN A 8 6.57 -1.41 20.73
N VAL A 9 6.61 -2.64 21.24
CA VAL A 9 7.66 -3.11 22.14
C VAL A 9 8.19 -4.43 21.59
N ASP A 10 9.46 -4.42 21.21
CA ASP A 10 10.12 -5.56 20.60
C ASP A 10 10.04 -6.80 21.50
N GLY A 11 9.65 -7.93 20.90
CA GLY A 11 9.47 -9.20 21.62
C GLY A 11 8.23 -9.27 22.53
N VAL A 12 7.44 -8.19 22.64
CA VAL A 12 6.25 -8.16 23.51
C VAL A 12 4.96 -7.99 22.69
N GLY A 13 4.92 -7.03 21.77
CA GLY A 13 3.73 -6.80 20.93
C GLY A 13 3.69 -5.42 20.28
N LYS A 14 2.60 -5.16 19.55
CA LYS A 14 2.36 -3.88 18.86
C LYS A 14 1.45 -2.97 19.67
N THR A 15 1.45 -1.68 19.33
CA THR A 15 0.52 -0.71 19.91
C THR A 15 -0.94 -1.17 19.81
N GLY A 16 -1.64 -1.16 20.93
CA GLY A 16 -3.04 -1.58 21.04
C GLY A 16 -3.23 -3.05 21.38
N ASP A 17 -2.17 -3.86 21.42
CA ASP A 17 -2.28 -5.25 21.84
C ASP A 17 -2.51 -5.38 23.35
N VAL A 18 -3.41 -6.29 23.72
CA VAL A 18 -3.60 -6.74 25.10
C VAL A 18 -2.66 -7.92 25.34
N VAL A 19 -1.63 -7.72 26.15
CA VAL A 19 -0.60 -8.73 26.41
C VAL A 19 -0.53 -9.06 27.90
N GLU A 20 -0.19 -10.30 28.20
CA GLU A 20 0.07 -10.75 29.56
C GLU A 20 1.57 -10.80 29.82
N VAL A 21 2.03 -10.00 30.79
CA VAL A 21 3.45 -9.86 31.13
C VAL A 21 3.68 -10.04 32.63
N ALA A 22 4.93 -10.25 33.02
CA ALA A 22 5.32 -10.28 34.41
C ALA A 22 5.01 -8.94 35.12
N ASN A 23 4.54 -9.00 36.37
CA ASN A 23 4.14 -7.81 37.13
C ASN A 23 5.28 -6.78 37.26
N GLY A 24 6.50 -7.25 37.53
CA GLY A 24 7.68 -6.39 37.63
C GLY A 24 8.02 -5.69 36.32
N PHE A 25 7.93 -6.41 35.19
CA PHE A 25 8.17 -5.83 33.87
C PHE A 25 7.13 -4.76 33.52
N ALA A 26 5.86 -4.98 33.86
CA ALA A 26 4.81 -3.99 33.67
C ALA A 26 5.03 -2.73 34.54
N GLN A 27 5.32 -2.89 35.83
CA GLN A 27 5.39 -1.79 36.80
C GLN A 27 6.71 -1.02 36.78
N ASN A 28 7.83 -1.68 36.48
CA ASN A 28 9.14 -1.06 36.56
C ASN A 28 9.64 -0.55 35.20
N PHE A 29 9.13 -1.10 34.09
CA PHE A 29 9.59 -0.77 32.74
C PHE A 29 8.47 -0.18 31.87
N LEU A 30 7.42 -0.96 31.59
CA LEU A 30 6.42 -0.56 30.59
C LEU A 30 5.56 0.64 31.02
N MET A 31 5.02 0.64 32.25
CA MET A 31 4.14 1.71 32.72
C MET A 31 4.89 3.03 33.00
N PRO A 32 6.05 3.05 33.67
CA PRO A 32 6.80 4.28 33.91
C PRO A 32 7.28 4.96 32.63
N GLN A 33 7.63 4.17 31.60
CA GLN A 33 8.01 4.70 30.29
C GLN A 33 6.81 5.05 29.40
N GLY A 34 5.57 4.85 29.89
CA GLY A 34 4.36 5.12 29.14
C GLY A 34 4.09 4.15 27.98
N LEU A 35 4.84 3.04 27.89
CA LEU A 35 4.73 2.03 26.83
C LEU A 35 3.50 1.14 26.97
N ALA A 36 2.90 1.06 28.16
CA ALA A 36 1.68 0.29 28.40
C ALA A 36 0.83 0.88 29.52
N ILE A 37 -0.46 0.53 29.53
CA ILE A 37 -1.39 0.81 30.62
C ILE A 37 -1.95 -0.49 31.17
N ARG A 38 -2.39 -0.48 32.43
CA ARG A 38 -3.07 -1.64 33.02
C ARG A 38 -4.33 -1.96 32.22
N ALA A 39 -4.48 -3.22 31.81
CA ALA A 39 -5.68 -3.69 31.15
C ALA A 39 -6.80 -3.89 32.19
N THR A 40 -7.78 -3.00 32.17
CA THR A 40 -9.08 -3.18 32.82
C THR A 40 -10.04 -3.89 31.88
N ALA A 41 -11.14 -4.45 32.40
CA ALA A 41 -12.13 -5.12 31.54
C ALA A 41 -12.67 -4.21 30.43
N GLY A 42 -12.85 -2.91 30.70
CA GLY A 42 -13.28 -1.92 29.71
C GLY A 42 -12.20 -1.63 28.66
N THR A 43 -10.97 -1.34 29.09
CA THR A 43 -9.86 -1.01 28.17
C THR A 43 -9.43 -2.20 27.33
N ALA A 44 -9.45 -3.41 27.88
CA ALA A 44 -9.17 -4.64 27.13
C ALA A 44 -10.21 -4.88 26.04
N ARG A 45 -11.51 -4.79 26.36
CA ARG A 45 -12.59 -4.92 25.36
C ARG A 45 -12.49 -3.86 24.27
N GLN A 46 -12.17 -2.62 24.64
CA GLN A 46 -12.02 -1.54 23.67
C GLN A 46 -10.83 -1.78 22.74
N ALA A 47 -9.69 -2.22 23.28
CA ALA A 47 -8.51 -2.56 22.50
C ALA A 47 -8.77 -3.74 21.54
N GLU A 48 -9.42 -4.80 22.02
CA GLU A 48 -9.82 -5.95 21.19
C GLU A 48 -10.81 -5.54 20.09
N ALA A 49 -11.80 -4.70 20.41
CA ALA A 49 -12.75 -4.20 19.41
C ALA A 49 -12.05 -3.37 18.34
N MET A 50 -11.16 -2.44 18.72
CA MET A 50 -10.38 -1.66 17.76
C MET A 50 -9.49 -2.56 16.90
N LYS A 51 -8.82 -3.56 17.49
CA LYS A 51 -7.99 -4.52 16.77
C LYS A 51 -8.80 -5.30 15.75
N ARG A 52 -9.97 -5.81 16.15
CA ARG A 52 -10.87 -6.54 15.25
C ARG A 52 -11.35 -5.66 14.10
N THR A 53 -11.74 -4.42 14.36
CA THR A 53 -12.14 -3.48 13.31
C THR A 53 -11.00 -3.21 12.34
N ARG A 54 -9.78 -2.97 12.83
CA ARG A 54 -8.60 -2.78 11.97
C ARG A 54 -8.31 -4.00 11.11
N LEU A 55 -8.34 -5.21 11.67
CA LEU A 55 -8.13 -6.44 10.91
C LEU A 55 -9.20 -6.63 9.83
N LEU A 56 -10.45 -6.33 10.13
CA LEU A 56 -11.53 -6.43 9.14
C LEU A 56 -11.38 -5.39 8.02
N GLN A 57 -10.94 -4.18 8.35
CA GLN A 57 -10.64 -3.13 7.36
C GLN A 57 -9.48 -3.54 6.47
N ASP A 58 -8.38 -4.01 7.07
CA ASP A 58 -7.17 -4.46 6.37
C ASP A 58 -7.48 -5.63 5.41
N VAL A 59 -8.28 -6.61 5.85
CA VAL A 59 -8.74 -7.70 4.97
C VAL A 59 -9.55 -7.15 3.79
N LYS A 60 -10.48 -6.22 4.04
CA LYS A 60 -11.32 -5.64 3.00
C LYS A 60 -10.51 -4.80 2.00
N GLU A 61 -9.55 -4.02 2.49
CA GLU A 61 -8.64 -3.22 1.68
C GLU A 61 -7.75 -4.12 0.82
N ARG A 62 -7.21 -5.20 1.40
CA ARG A 62 -6.45 -6.22 0.69
C ARG A 62 -7.28 -6.91 -0.39
N GLU A 63 -8.50 -7.33 -0.08
CA GLU A 63 -9.41 -7.97 -1.06
C GLU A 63 -9.73 -7.01 -2.23
N GLY A 64 -10.00 -5.74 -1.94
CA GLY A 64 -10.20 -4.72 -2.97
C GLY A 64 -8.95 -4.50 -3.84
N ALA A 65 -7.76 -4.46 -3.22
CA ALA A 65 -6.50 -4.34 -3.94
C ALA A 65 -6.19 -5.57 -4.81
N GLU A 66 -6.50 -6.78 -4.33
CA GLU A 66 -6.38 -8.02 -5.13
C GLU A 66 -7.32 -8.03 -6.34
N GLU A 67 -8.54 -7.49 -6.20
CA GLU A 67 -9.47 -7.37 -7.31
C GLU A 67 -8.98 -6.36 -8.36
N VAL A 68 -8.51 -5.19 -7.93
CA VAL A 68 -7.90 -4.20 -8.82
C VAL A 68 -6.65 -4.77 -9.51
N SER A 69 -5.80 -5.49 -8.76
CA SER A 69 -4.62 -6.15 -9.31
C SER A 69 -4.97 -7.08 -10.47
N ARG A 70 -5.95 -7.97 -10.29
CA ARG A 70 -6.42 -8.88 -11.36
C ARG A 70 -6.95 -8.12 -12.57
N ARG A 71 -7.70 -7.03 -12.36
CA ARG A 71 -8.22 -6.22 -13.47
C ARG A 71 -7.12 -5.52 -14.26
N LEU A 72 -6.03 -5.13 -13.59
CA LEU A 72 -4.92 -4.42 -14.22
C LEU A 72 -3.91 -5.36 -14.88
N SER A 73 -3.69 -6.56 -14.32
CA SER A 73 -2.77 -7.55 -14.92
C SER A 73 -3.23 -8.04 -16.28
N ASP A 74 -4.55 -8.10 -16.49
CA ASP A 74 -5.15 -8.57 -17.74
C ASP A 74 -5.27 -7.47 -18.80
N GLN A 75 -4.92 -6.23 -18.47
CA GLN A 75 -5.08 -5.08 -19.35
C GLN A 75 -3.73 -4.52 -19.81
N VAL A 76 -3.70 -4.15 -21.09
CA VAL A 76 -2.60 -3.39 -21.68
C VAL A 76 -3.04 -1.93 -21.76
N ILE A 77 -2.32 -1.06 -21.08
CA ILE A 77 -2.64 0.37 -21.04
C ILE A 77 -1.95 1.06 -22.21
N SER A 78 -2.75 1.53 -23.16
CA SER A 78 -2.24 2.29 -24.30
C SER A 78 -1.96 3.74 -23.92
N VAL A 79 -0.77 4.24 -24.22
CA VAL A 79 -0.39 5.65 -24.01
C VAL A 79 0.07 6.21 -25.35
N GLN A 80 -0.68 7.18 -25.86
CA GLN A 80 -0.33 7.89 -27.08
C GLN A 80 0.58 9.06 -26.77
N ALA A 81 1.71 9.17 -27.48
CA ALA A 81 2.62 10.27 -27.28
C ALA A 81 3.37 10.64 -28.57
N ARG A 82 3.87 11.87 -28.64
CA ARG A 82 4.54 12.39 -29.85
C ARG A 82 5.92 11.77 -30.00
N VAL A 83 6.15 11.18 -31.17
CA VAL A 83 7.39 10.46 -31.51
C VAL A 83 8.17 11.28 -32.53
N GLY A 84 9.48 11.38 -32.30
CA GLY A 84 10.45 11.99 -33.20
C GLY A 84 11.09 10.99 -34.14
N GLN A 85 12.35 11.25 -34.50
CA GLN A 85 13.13 10.29 -35.30
C GLN A 85 13.61 9.12 -34.42
N ASP A 86 13.80 7.96 -35.04
CA ASP A 86 14.35 6.74 -34.43
C ASP A 86 13.58 6.22 -33.20
N ASP A 87 12.25 6.19 -33.25
CA ASP A 87 11.38 5.62 -32.19
C ASP A 87 11.51 6.29 -30.81
N GLN A 88 12.15 7.45 -30.78
CA GLN A 88 12.37 8.25 -29.59
C GLN A 88 11.20 9.24 -29.40
N LEU A 89 10.68 9.34 -28.18
CA LEU A 89 9.67 10.33 -27.86
C LEU A 89 10.29 11.74 -27.79
N TYR A 90 9.53 12.75 -28.24
CA TYR A 90 9.89 14.16 -28.04
C TYR A 90 9.90 14.56 -26.54
N GLY A 91 9.11 13.85 -25.74
CA GLY A 91 9.04 13.99 -24.28
C GLY A 91 9.34 12.68 -23.57
N SER A 92 8.76 12.52 -22.38
CA SER A 92 8.82 11.27 -21.63
C SER A 92 7.49 10.96 -21.02
N VAL A 93 7.05 9.70 -21.12
CA VAL A 93 5.88 9.24 -20.39
C VAL A 93 6.26 9.02 -18.93
N THR A 94 5.56 9.73 -18.05
CA THR A 94 5.78 9.71 -16.59
C THR A 94 4.68 8.92 -15.89
N THR A 95 4.87 8.60 -14.61
CA THR A 95 3.84 7.92 -13.79
C THR A 95 2.53 8.71 -13.70
N SER A 96 2.58 10.04 -13.81
CA SER A 96 1.36 10.87 -13.88
C SER A 96 0.55 10.61 -15.15
N GLU A 97 1.21 10.56 -16.31
CA GLU A 97 0.55 10.30 -17.60
C GLU A 97 0.00 8.87 -17.66
N ILE A 98 0.72 7.90 -17.07
CA ILE A 98 0.25 6.52 -16.97
C ILE A 98 -0.99 6.44 -16.07
N ALA A 99 -1.01 7.13 -14.92
CA ALA A 99 -2.17 7.17 -14.04
C ALA A 99 -3.40 7.75 -14.73
N GLU A 100 -3.24 8.84 -15.49
CA GLU A 100 -4.32 9.44 -16.28
C GLU A 100 -4.83 8.48 -17.37
N ALA A 101 -3.92 7.79 -18.08
CA ALA A 101 -4.26 6.82 -19.11
C ALA A 101 -5.01 5.61 -18.52
N VAL A 102 -4.60 5.13 -17.34
CA VAL A 102 -5.30 4.05 -16.62
C VAL A 102 -6.70 4.51 -16.23
N LEU A 103 -6.84 5.72 -15.67
CA LEU A 103 -8.14 6.26 -15.28
C LEU A 103 -9.08 6.37 -16.49
N ALA A 104 -8.58 6.85 -17.63
CA ALA A 104 -9.36 6.98 -18.85
C ALA A 104 -9.81 5.64 -19.45
N GLN A 105 -8.96 4.61 -19.41
CA GLN A 105 -9.25 3.31 -20.04
C GLN A 105 -10.00 2.34 -19.13
N THR A 106 -9.73 2.39 -17.83
CA THR A 106 -10.21 1.37 -16.87
C THR A 106 -11.25 1.91 -15.89
N GLY A 107 -11.32 3.24 -15.74
CA GLY A 107 -12.11 3.92 -14.72
C GLY A 107 -11.54 3.78 -13.30
N ILE A 108 -10.33 3.24 -13.14
CA ILE A 108 -9.67 3.04 -11.85
C ILE A 108 -8.75 4.23 -11.57
N GLU A 109 -8.97 4.89 -10.44
CA GLU A 109 -8.08 5.95 -9.96
C GLU A 109 -6.90 5.33 -9.20
N LEU A 110 -5.68 5.70 -9.61
CA LEU A 110 -4.43 5.20 -9.03
C LEU A 110 -3.53 6.36 -8.62
N ASP A 111 -2.86 6.25 -7.48
CA ASP A 111 -1.84 7.21 -7.07
C ASP A 111 -0.51 6.89 -7.76
N ARG A 112 0.06 7.88 -8.44
CA ARG A 112 1.40 7.84 -9.03
C ARG A 112 2.51 7.48 -8.03
N ARG A 113 2.30 7.66 -6.72
CA ARG A 113 3.23 7.28 -5.64
C ARG A 113 3.33 5.77 -5.45
N ASP A 114 2.31 5.04 -5.85
CA ASP A 114 2.28 3.59 -5.74
C ASP A 114 2.92 2.90 -6.96
N MET A 115 3.22 3.67 -8.01
CA MET A 115 3.92 3.20 -9.21
C MET A 115 5.44 3.34 -9.05
N SER A 116 6.17 2.26 -9.29
CA SER A 116 7.63 2.25 -9.30
C SER A 116 8.11 2.30 -10.74
N LEU A 117 8.64 3.45 -11.15
CA LEU A 117 9.25 3.67 -12.45
C LEU A 117 10.66 4.21 -12.23
N GLU A 118 11.68 3.40 -12.54
CA GLU A 118 13.09 3.78 -12.36
C GLU A 118 13.48 4.91 -13.30
N GLU A 119 13.07 4.82 -14.57
CA GLU A 119 13.33 5.82 -15.59
C GLU A 119 12.05 6.17 -16.37
N PRO A 120 11.80 7.47 -16.65
CA PRO A 120 10.70 7.86 -17.53
C PRO A 120 10.83 7.22 -18.91
N ILE A 121 9.71 6.76 -19.47
CA ILE A 121 9.68 6.07 -20.76
C ILE A 121 9.91 7.08 -21.88
N ARG A 122 10.95 6.87 -22.68
CA ARG A 122 11.37 7.77 -23.78
C ARG A 122 11.39 7.10 -25.15
N ARG A 123 10.94 5.85 -25.24
CA ARG A 123 10.84 5.08 -26.49
C ARG A 123 9.48 4.46 -26.65
N VAL A 124 9.01 4.38 -27.88
CA VAL A 124 7.81 3.61 -28.21
C VAL A 124 8.01 2.12 -27.94
N GLY A 125 6.91 1.41 -27.73
CA GLY A 125 6.91 -0.02 -27.45
C GLY A 125 6.27 -0.37 -26.11
N THR A 126 6.38 -1.64 -25.75
CA THR A 126 5.80 -2.21 -24.54
C THR A 126 6.77 -2.11 -23.37
N HIS A 127 6.32 -1.52 -22.27
CA HIS A 127 7.06 -1.36 -21.03
C HIS A 127 6.28 -1.99 -19.89
N GLN A 128 6.98 -2.64 -18.96
CA GLN A 128 6.39 -3.19 -17.76
C GLN A 128 6.85 -2.36 -16.57
N LEU A 129 5.93 -2.05 -15.66
CA LEU A 129 6.25 -1.36 -14.41
C LEU A 129 5.55 -2.01 -13.22
N GLU A 130 6.23 -2.01 -12.09
CA GLU A 130 5.69 -2.55 -10.84
C GLU A 130 4.86 -1.49 -10.12
N MET A 131 3.68 -1.87 -9.64
CA MET A 131 2.81 -1.02 -8.85
C MET A 131 2.43 -1.70 -7.54
N ARG A 132 2.46 -0.95 -6.45
CA ARG A 132 2.17 -1.41 -5.09
C ARG A 132 0.81 -0.89 -4.63
N LEU A 133 -0.26 -1.65 -4.90
CA LEU A 133 -1.63 -1.31 -4.52
C LEU A 133 -1.91 -1.43 -3.01
N HIS A 134 -1.22 -2.36 -2.34
CA HIS A 134 -1.31 -2.59 -0.90
C HIS A 134 0.07 -3.01 -0.39
N PRO A 135 0.42 -2.85 0.90
CA PRO A 135 1.68 -3.37 1.45
C PRO A 135 1.97 -4.83 1.11
N GLU A 136 0.92 -5.64 0.94
CA GLU A 136 1.01 -7.07 0.60
C GLU A 136 0.63 -7.38 -0.86
N VAL A 137 0.17 -6.40 -1.65
CA VAL A 137 -0.31 -6.62 -3.03
C VAL A 137 0.49 -5.76 -3.99
N ARG A 138 1.24 -6.42 -4.86
CA ARG A 138 1.97 -5.80 -5.97
C ARG A 138 1.45 -6.36 -7.29
N VAL A 139 1.48 -5.54 -8.32
CA VAL A 139 1.01 -5.88 -9.68
C VAL A 139 1.99 -5.33 -10.71
N GLU A 140 2.23 -6.11 -11.75
CA GLU A 140 2.96 -5.66 -12.93
C GLU A 140 1.94 -5.11 -13.94
N LEU A 141 2.10 -3.83 -14.29
CA LEU A 141 1.26 -3.16 -15.29
C LEU A 141 2.01 -3.14 -16.62
N THR A 142 1.36 -3.60 -17.68
CA THR A 142 1.89 -3.51 -19.05
C THR A 142 1.38 -2.24 -19.71
N VAL A 143 2.31 -1.36 -20.08
CA VAL A 143 2.03 -0.10 -20.76
C VAL A 143 2.57 -0.17 -22.19
N GLU A 144 1.72 0.06 -23.17
CA GLU A 144 2.08 0.13 -24.58
C GLU A 144 2.10 1.59 -25.02
N VAL A 145 3.27 2.08 -25.42
CA VAL A 145 3.44 3.45 -25.91
C VAL A 145 3.38 3.46 -27.42
N THR A 146 2.34 4.10 -27.97
CA THR A 146 2.12 4.22 -29.41
C THR A 146 2.32 5.66 -29.89
N PRO A 147 2.72 5.86 -31.16
CA PRO A 147 2.76 7.19 -31.75
C PRO A 147 1.39 7.86 -31.72
N LEU A 148 1.38 9.16 -31.39
CA LEU A 148 0.22 10.02 -31.59
C LEU A 148 0.14 10.37 -33.08
N ASP A 149 -0.95 9.96 -33.73
CA ASP A 149 -1.27 10.29 -35.13
C ASP A 149 -1.42 11.80 -35.37
#